data_AF-A0A662VSM7-F1
#
_entry.id   AF-A0A662VSM7-F1
#
_cell.length_a   1.000
_cell.length_b   1.000
_cell.length_c   1.000
_cell.angle_alpha   90.00
_cell.angle_beta   90.00
_cell.angle_gamma   90.00
#
_symmetry.space_group_name_H-M   'P 1'
#
loop_
_entity.id
_entity.type
_entity.pdbx_description
1 polymer ?
#
loop_
_entity_poly.entity_id
_entity_poly.type
_entity_poly.pdbx_seq_one_letter_code
_entity_poly.pdbx_strand_id
1 'polypeptide(L)' 'MIKVGCCGFPVSMKKYFDNLKLVEVQKTFYKPPEIKTAERWRKNA' A
#
# COMPACT_ATOMS: atom_id res chain seq x y z
N MET A 1 1.31 -19.39 5.43
CA MET A 1 2.06 -18.19 5.86
C MET A 1 1.09 -17.04 6.04
N ILE A 2 1.08 -16.39 7.21
CA ILE A 2 0.17 -15.28 7.51
C ILE A 2 0.84 -13.95 7.12
N LYS A 3 0.09 -13.02 6.51
CA LYS A 3 0.54 -11.66 6.21
C LYS A 3 -0.32 -10.67 6.99
N VAL A 4 0.31 -9.65 7.56
CA VAL A 4 -0.35 -8.61 8.37
C VAL A 4 -0.06 -7.25 7.74
N GLY A 5 -1.06 -6.38 7.75
CA GLY A 5 -1.01 -5.03 7.20
C GLY A 5 -2.14 -4.17 7.75
N CYS A 6 -2.20 -2.91 7.32
CA CYS A 6 -3.21 -1.93 7.70
C CYS A 6 -4.14 -1.60 6.53
N CYS A 7 -5.31 -1.04 6.86
CA CYS A 7 -6.15 -0.31 5.93
C CYS A 7 -5.50 1.03 5.59
N GLY A 8 -4.96 1.12 4.36
CA GLY A 8 -4.16 2.26 3.93
C GLY A 8 -2.84 2.44 4.70
N PHE A 9 -2.27 3.63 4.58
CA PHE A 9 -0.99 4.00 5.20
C PHE A 9 -1.24 4.96 6.37
N PRO A 10 -1.26 4.49 7.63
CA PRO A 10 -1.48 5.36 8.80
C PRO A 10 -0.29 6.26 9.13
N VAL A 11 0.85 6.01 8.49
CA VAL A 11 2.10 6.80 8.58
C VAL A 11 2.63 7.06 7.17
N SER A 12 3.74 7.79 7.05
CA SER A 12 4.39 7.98 5.75
C SER A 12 4.71 6.64 5.07
N MET A 13 4.51 6.56 3.76
CA MET A 13 4.69 5.33 2.99
C MET A 13 6.09 4.74 3.18
N LYS A 14 7.14 5.58 3.23
CA LYS A 14 8.51 5.15 3.52
C LYS A 14 8.57 4.37 4.84
N LYS A 15 8.10 4.97 5.94
CA LYS A 15 8.11 4.31 7.25
C LYS A 15 7.25 3.04 7.24
N TYR A 16 6.15 3.04 6.50
CA TYR A 16 5.29 1.87 6.39
C TYR A 16 6.00 0.70 5.69
N PHE A 17 6.63 0.96 4.55
CA PHE A 17 7.36 -0.05 3.77
C PHE A 17 8.54 -0.64 4.55
N ASP A 18 9.21 0.17 5.38
CA ASP A 18 10.28 -0.29 6.27
C ASP A 18 9.78 -1.32 7.31
N ASN A 19 8.46 -1.37 7.61
CA ASN A 19 7.88 -2.19 8.70
C ASN A 19 6.91 -3.28 8.23
N LEU A 20 6.15 -3.07 7.15
CA LEU A 20 5.06 -3.95 6.70
C LEU A 20 5.11 -4.20 5.20
N LYS A 21 4.91 -5.46 4.81
CA LYS A 21 4.95 -5.92 3.41
C LYS A 21 3.56 -6.10 2.78
N LEU A 22 2.51 -5.69 3.48
CA LEU A 22 1.12 -5.76 3.04
C LEU A 22 0.38 -4.48 3.45
N VAL A 23 -0.45 -3.97 2.54
CA VAL A 23 -1.36 -2.87 2.78
C VAL A 23 -2.65 -3.13 2.02
N GLU A 24 -3.77 -2.77 2.62
CA GLU A 24 -5.06 -2.79 1.96
C GLU A 24 -5.30 -1.42 1.30
N VAL A 25 -5.52 -1.42 -0.02
CA VAL A 25 -5.75 -0.21 -0.81
C VAL A 25 -7.24 0.06 -0.87
N GLN A 26 -7.72 0.98 -0.03
CA GLN A 26 -9.14 1.26 0.14
C GLN A 26 -9.66 2.48 -0.61
N LYS A 27 -8.79 3.29 -1.23
CA LYS A 27 -9.25 4.44 -2.00
C LYS A 27 -9.99 3.92 -3.24
N THR A 28 -11.31 3.89 -3.09
CA THR A 28 -12.36 3.56 -4.04
C THR A 28 -12.48 2.07 -4.41
N PHE A 29 -13.46 1.42 -3.79
CA PHE A 29 -14.00 0.15 -4.27
C PHE A 29 -14.43 0.21 -5.76
N TYR A 30 -14.66 1.42 -6.30
CA TYR A 30 -15.10 1.68 -7.67
C TYR A 30 -14.07 2.33 -8.60
N LYS A 31 -12.91 2.81 -8.12
CA LYS A 31 -11.94 3.56 -8.96
C LYS A 31 -10.48 3.30 -8.55
N PRO A 32 -9.99 2.06 -8.70
CA PRO A 32 -8.63 1.68 -8.31
C PRO A 32 -7.57 2.73 -8.70
N PRO A 33 -6.47 2.85 -7.94
CA PRO A 33 -5.39 3.74 -8.34
C PRO A 33 -4.92 3.41 -9.75
N GLU A 34 -4.51 4.42 -10.51
CA GLU A 34 -3.88 4.20 -11.80
C GLU A 34 -2.73 3.21 -11.67
N ILE A 35 -2.54 2.36 -12.68
CA ILE A 35 -1.48 1.34 -12.70
C ILE A 35 -0.12 1.95 -12.37
N LYS A 36 0.21 3.10 -13.00
CA LYS A 36 1.45 3.85 -12.75
C LYS A 36 1.66 4.23 -11.28
N THR A 37 0.58 4.50 -10.56
CA THR A 37 0.61 4.83 -9.12
C THR A 37 0.92 3.58 -8.31
N ALA A 38 0.25 2.47 -8.60
CA ALA A 38 0.51 1.19 -7.94
C ALA A 38 1.93 0.68 -8.21
N GLU A 39 2.43 0.81 -9.45
CA GLU A 39 3.81 0.50 -9.82
C GLU A 39 4.81 1.34 -9.05
N ARG A 40 4.56 2.65 -8.91
CA ARG A 40 5.39 3.52 -8.08
C ARG A 40 5.41 3.04 -6.63
N TRP A 41 4.27 2.69 -6.04
CA TRP A 41 4.23 2.16 -4.68
C TRP A 41 5.05 0.88 -4.58
N ARG A 42 4.90 -0.04 -5.53
CA ARG A 42 5.67 -1.29 -5.59
C ARG A 42 7.17 -1.09 -5.73
N LYS A 43 7.60 -0.08 -6.47
CA LYS A 43 9.02 0.27 -6.64
C LYS A 43 9.64 0.86 -5.37
N ASN A 44 8.83 1.53 -4.55
CA ASN A 44 9.29 2.18 -3.31
C ASN A 44 9.10 1.31 -2.06
N ALA A 45 8.43 0.15 -2.19
CA ALA A 45 8.20 -0.81 -1.13
C ALA A 45 9.26 -1.92 -1.14
#